data_AF-A0A7S2G1B5-F1
#
_entry.id   AF-A0A7S2G1B5-F1
#
_cell.length_a   1.000
_cell.length_b   1.000
_cell.length_c   1.000
_cell.angle_alpha   90.00
_cell.angle_beta   90.00
_cell.angle_gamma   90.00
#
_symmetry.space_group_name_H-M   'P 1'
#
loop_
_entity.id
_entity.type
_entity.pdbx_description
1 polymer ?
#
loop_
_entity_poly.entity_id
_entity_poly.type
_entity_poly.pdbx_seq_one_letter_code
_entity_poly.pdbx_strand_id
1 'polypeptide(L)'
;DQRRALADRDWVVKNVLKYLESTPAAEQTPDDAHRLLARLKEMEERDPSIELMPAEKLQLLDMRPSSPAELHRIIEHCEKRLTETQIEDLLALLEEVLPKQEEMYEDEADDQGGLPLPLNGEGENAGTAMDADDT
;
A
#
# COMPACT_ATOMS: atom_id res chain seq x y z
N ASP A 1 31.69 -6.31 25.29
CA ASP A 1 30.66 -5.94 26.26
C ASP A 1 29.29 -6.39 25.72
N GLN A 2 28.74 -7.47 26.26
CA GLN A 2 27.62 -8.20 25.66
C GLN A 2 26.26 -7.52 25.89
N ARG A 3 26.12 -6.72 26.96
CA ARG A 3 24.89 -5.96 27.24
C ARG A 3 24.67 -4.84 26.22
N ARG A 4 25.75 -4.16 25.81
CA ARG A 4 25.71 -3.12 24.79
C ARG A 4 25.29 -3.67 23.43
N ALA A 5 25.86 -4.80 23.01
CA ALA A 5 25.50 -5.45 21.75
C ALA A 5 24.02 -5.87 21.69
N LEU A 6 23.44 -6.34 22.80
CA LEU A 6 22.00 -6.66 22.87
C LEU A 6 21.14 -5.39 22.81
N ALA A 7 21.54 -4.32 23.50
CA ALA A 7 20.84 -3.03 23.44
C ALA A 7 20.86 -2.41 22.03
N ASP A 8 21.99 -2.50 21.33
CA ASP A 8 22.11 -2.01 19.95
C ASP A 8 21.18 -2.78 19.01
N ARG A 9 21.10 -4.11 19.14
CA ARG A 9 20.15 -4.94 18.38
C ARG A 9 18.71 -4.54 18.64
N ASP A 10 18.33 -4.42 19.92
CA ASP A 10 16.94 -4.11 20.30
C ASP A 10 16.52 -2.73 19.80
N TRP A 11 17.45 -1.76 19.82
CA TRP A 11 17.23 -0.46 19.23
C TRP A 11 17.02 -0.54 17.72
N VAL A 12 17.87 -1.27 16.99
CA VAL A 12 17.73 -1.42 15.52
C VAL A 12 16.39 -2.07 15.18
N VAL A 13 16.04 -3.18 15.83
CA VAL A 13 14.77 -3.89 15.58
C VAL A 13 13.59 -2.97 15.83
N LYS A 14 13.57 -2.25 16.97
CA LYS A 14 12.48 -1.33 17.29
C LYS A 14 12.31 -0.23 16.26
N ASN A 15 13.40 0.41 15.83
CA ASN A 15 13.32 1.53 14.90
C ASN A 15 12.98 1.08 13.48
N VAL A 16 13.49 -0.08 13.05
CA VAL A 16 13.15 -0.66 11.74
C VAL A 16 11.69 -1.09 11.71
N LEU A 17 11.19 -1.77 12.74
CA LEU A 17 9.77 -2.15 12.81
C LEU A 17 8.87 -0.91 12.82
N LYS A 18 9.19 0.10 13.62
CA LYS A 18 8.44 1.37 13.64
C LYS A 18 8.41 2.06 12.27
N TYR A 19 9.51 2.02 11.53
CA TYR A 19 9.53 2.55 10.16
C TYR A 19 8.62 1.74 9.24
N LEU A 20 8.75 0.40 9.24
CA LEU A 20 7.97 -0.48 8.38
C LEU A 20 6.46 -0.44 8.67
N GLU A 21 6.06 -0.21 9.92
CA GLU A 21 4.66 0.03 10.31
C GLU A 21 4.05 1.27 9.64
N SER A 22 4.89 2.24 9.23
CA SER A 22 4.46 3.45 8.50
C SER A 22 4.54 3.32 6.98
N THR A 23 4.99 2.17 6.46
CA THR A 23 5.09 1.92 5.01
C THR A 23 4.02 0.92 4.56
N PRO A 24 3.81 0.73 3.24
CA PRO A 24 2.91 -0.31 2.73
C PRO A 24 3.23 -1.73 3.23
N ALA A 25 4.42 -1.97 3.79
CA ALA A 25 4.79 -3.27 4.33
C ALA A 25 3.95 -3.68 5.56
N ALA A 26 3.31 -2.74 6.24
CA ALA A 26 2.48 -3.02 7.43
C ALA A 26 1.28 -3.93 7.14
N GLU A 27 0.72 -3.84 5.94
CA GLU A 27 -0.50 -4.56 5.54
C GLU A 27 -0.22 -5.71 4.57
N GLN A 28 0.99 -5.75 4.02
CA GLN A 28 1.39 -6.74 3.04
C GLN A 28 1.88 -8.04 3.69
N THR A 29 1.62 -9.14 2.99
CA THR A 29 2.03 -10.49 3.32
C THR A 29 2.99 -11.04 2.27
N PRO A 30 3.78 -12.09 2.58
CA PRO A 30 4.60 -12.76 1.58
C PRO A 30 3.81 -13.27 0.36
N ASP A 31 2.53 -13.61 0.54
CA ASP A 31 1.67 -14.06 -0.54
C ASP A 31 1.30 -12.91 -1.49
N ASP A 32 1.17 -11.68 -0.99
CA ASP A 32 0.95 -10.50 -1.84
C ASP A 32 2.14 -10.26 -2.78
N ALA A 33 3.36 -10.41 -2.26
CA ALA A 33 4.58 -10.34 -3.07
C ALA A 33 4.63 -11.42 -4.15
N HIS A 34 4.29 -12.67 -3.81
CA HIS A 34 4.22 -13.76 -4.79
C HIS A 34 3.17 -13.51 -5.87
N ARG A 35 1.97 -13.02 -5.49
CA ARG A 35 0.93 -12.66 -6.45
C ARG A 35 1.38 -11.53 -7.36
N LEU A 36 2.00 -10.49 -6.82
CA LEU A 36 2.50 -9.36 -7.61
C LEU A 36 3.50 -9.85 -8.66
N LEU A 37 4.50 -10.64 -8.25
CA LEU A 37 5.51 -11.17 -9.18
C LEU A 37 4.90 -12.05 -10.27
N ALA A 38 3.90 -12.88 -9.94
CA ALA A 38 3.18 -13.69 -10.92
C ALA A 38 2.42 -12.83 -11.92
N ARG A 39 1.69 -11.81 -11.45
CA ARG A 39 0.88 -10.91 -12.30
C ARG A 39 1.74 -10.02 -13.18
N LEU A 40 2.86 -9.50 -12.66
CA LEU A 40 3.84 -8.76 -13.46
C LEU A 40 4.43 -9.65 -14.56
N LYS A 41 4.75 -10.90 -14.24
CA LYS A 41 5.25 -11.86 -15.24
C LYS A 41 4.22 -12.14 -16.35
N GLU A 42 2.95 -12.36 -16.00
CA GLU A 42 1.87 -12.52 -16.98
C GLU A 42 1.72 -11.30 -17.89
N MET A 43 1.88 -10.10 -17.31
CA MET A 43 1.82 -8.85 -18.06
C MET A 43 3.02 -8.70 -19.02
N GLU A 44 4.24 -9.02 -18.58
CA GLU A 44 5.45 -9.02 -19.41
C GLU A 44 5.39 -10.07 -20.54
N GLU A 45 4.81 -11.25 -20.28
CA GLU A 45 4.61 -12.29 -21.29
C GLU A 45 3.59 -11.85 -22.37
N ARG A 46 2.58 -11.07 -21.97
CA ARG A 46 1.57 -10.51 -22.89
C ARG A 46 2.10 -9.32 -23.69
N ASP A 47 2.92 -8.49 -23.06
CA ASP A 47 3.55 -7.32 -23.69
C ASP A 47 5.03 -7.19 -23.23
N PRO A 48 5.97 -7.73 -24.03
CA PRO A 48 7.39 -7.70 -23.70
C PRO A 48 8.00 -6.29 -23.62
N SER A 49 7.31 -5.25 -24.10
CA SER A 49 7.80 -3.87 -23.98
C SER A 49 7.69 -3.32 -22.56
N ILE A 50 6.95 -3.98 -21.67
CA ILE A 50 6.73 -3.58 -20.26
C ILE A 50 7.83 -4.14 -19.32
N GLU A 51 8.84 -4.85 -19.83
CA GLU A 51 9.87 -5.51 -19.01
C GLU A 51 10.42 -4.62 -17.87
N LEU A 52 10.23 -5.08 -16.63
CA LEU A 52 10.67 -4.40 -15.41
C LEU A 52 11.92 -5.07 -14.85
N MET A 53 12.86 -4.24 -14.41
CA MET A 53 14.07 -4.68 -13.72
C MET A 53 13.74 -5.23 -12.32
N PRO A 54 14.52 -6.18 -11.77
CA PRO A 54 14.27 -6.72 -10.44
C PRO A 54 14.21 -5.66 -9.33
N ALA A 55 15.00 -4.59 -9.44
CA ALA A 55 14.98 -3.48 -8.50
C ALA A 55 13.69 -2.66 -8.60
N GLU A 56 13.14 -2.49 -9.81
CA GLU A 56 11.87 -1.79 -10.02
C GLU A 56 10.73 -2.61 -9.41
N LYS A 57 10.71 -3.93 -9.64
CA LYS A 57 9.72 -4.85 -9.03
C LYS A 57 9.74 -4.79 -7.50
N LEU A 58 10.92 -4.75 -6.90
CA LEU A 58 11.08 -4.58 -5.45
C LEU A 58 10.54 -3.22 -4.99
N GLN A 59 10.88 -2.16 -5.69
CA GLN A 59 10.46 -0.81 -5.32
C GLN A 59 8.94 -0.59 -5.49
N LEU A 60 8.30 -1.27 -6.46
CA LEU A 60 6.84 -1.29 -6.59
C LEU A 60 6.17 -1.92 -5.37
N LEU A 61 6.76 -2.98 -4.81
CA LEU A 61 6.26 -3.64 -3.60
C LEU A 61 6.45 -2.75 -2.36
N ASP A 62 7.65 -2.16 -2.20
CA ASP A 62 8.02 -1.36 -1.04
C ASP A 62 7.24 -0.03 -0.97
N MET A 63 7.03 0.63 -2.12
CA MET A 63 6.43 1.96 -2.19
C MET A 63 4.95 1.96 -2.55
N ARG A 64 4.46 0.89 -3.21
CA ARG A 64 3.08 0.75 -3.69
C ARG A 64 2.54 2.05 -4.34
N PRO A 65 3.06 2.43 -5.51
CA PRO A 65 2.64 3.68 -6.15
C PRO A 65 1.16 3.65 -6.52
N SER A 66 0.50 4.77 -6.29
CA SER A 66 -0.94 4.99 -6.56
C SER A 66 -1.17 6.05 -7.63
N SER A 67 -0.09 6.65 -8.15
CA SER A 67 -0.15 7.67 -9.20
C SER A 67 0.95 7.51 -10.25
N PRO A 68 0.74 8.01 -11.48
CA PRO A 68 1.76 8.00 -12.52
C PRO A 68 3.06 8.68 -12.08
N ALA A 69 2.95 9.79 -11.34
CA ALA A 69 4.11 10.54 -10.84
C ALA A 69 5.00 9.71 -9.91
N GLU A 70 4.42 8.80 -9.13
CA GLU A 70 5.17 7.87 -8.28
C GLU A 70 5.82 6.77 -9.09
N LEU A 71 5.13 6.22 -10.10
CA LEU A 71 5.74 5.27 -11.03
C LEU A 71 6.93 5.86 -11.79
N HIS A 72 6.85 7.12 -12.23
CA HIS A 72 7.97 7.83 -12.85
C HIS A 72 9.20 7.96 -11.93
N ARG A 73 9.03 7.90 -10.61
CA ARG A 73 10.14 7.90 -9.64
C ARG A 73 10.77 6.52 -9.47
N ILE A 74 10.02 5.46 -9.77
CA ILE A 74 10.45 4.08 -9.58
C ILE A 74 11.12 3.53 -10.84
N ILE A 75 10.53 3.80 -12.01
CA ILE A 75 10.97 3.24 -13.29
C ILE A 75 11.92 4.22 -13.97
N GLU A 76 13.15 3.77 -14.23
CA GLU A 76 14.14 4.62 -14.89
C GLU A 76 13.73 4.93 -16.33
N HIS A 77 13.74 6.21 -16.70
CA HIS A 77 13.30 6.68 -18.03
C HIS A 77 11.90 6.17 -18.41
N CYS A 78 10.99 6.15 -17.43
CA CYS A 78 9.62 5.64 -17.58
C CYS A 78 8.94 6.18 -18.86
N GLU A 79 9.07 7.49 -19.14
CA GLU A 79 8.46 8.15 -20.31
C GLU A 79 8.97 7.66 -21.67
N LYS A 80 10.12 6.99 -21.70
CA LYS A 80 10.71 6.41 -22.92
C LYS A 80 10.44 4.92 -23.05
N ARG A 81 10.23 4.23 -21.93
CA ARG A 81 10.05 2.77 -21.88
C ARG A 81 8.58 2.38 -21.94
N LEU A 82 7.73 3.14 -21.26
CA LEU A 82 6.32 2.84 -21.11
C LEU A 82 5.46 3.93 -21.73
N THR A 83 4.36 3.50 -22.32
CA THR A 83 3.28 4.38 -22.76
C THR A 83 2.36 4.73 -21.61
N GLU A 84 1.59 5.82 -21.74
CA GLU A 84 0.61 6.22 -20.72
C GLU A 84 -0.37 5.08 -20.38
N THR A 85 -0.84 4.34 -21.40
CA THR A 85 -1.73 3.20 -21.20
C THR A 85 -1.07 2.09 -20.37
N GLN A 86 0.20 1.80 -20.60
CA GLN A 86 0.93 0.77 -19.83
C GLN A 86 1.17 1.21 -18.38
N ILE A 87 1.38 2.51 -18.15
CA ILE A 87 1.49 3.08 -16.80
C ILE A 87 0.17 2.90 -16.05
N GLU A 88 -0.95 3.25 -16.68
CA GLU A 88 -2.29 3.06 -16.10
C GLU A 88 -2.63 1.58 -15.85
N ASP A 89 -2.30 0.69 -16.80
CA ASP A 89 -2.49 -0.76 -16.63
C ASP A 89 -1.67 -1.32 -15.46
N LEU A 90 -0.44 -0.82 -15.26
CA LEU A 90 0.41 -1.20 -14.14
C LEU A 90 -0.16 -0.69 -12.81
N LEU A 91 -0.67 0.54 -12.74
CA LEU A 91 -1.34 1.07 -11.54
C LEU A 91 -2.58 0.25 -11.19
N ALA A 92 -3.41 -0.07 -12.18
CA ALA A 92 -4.59 -0.89 -11.99
C ALA A 92 -4.24 -2.30 -11.45
N LEU A 93 -3.16 -2.90 -11.96
CA LEU A 93 -2.65 -4.18 -11.47
C LEU A 93 -2.19 -4.07 -10.01
N LEU A 94 -1.48 -3.00 -9.64
CA LEU A 94 -1.02 -2.80 -8.26
C LEU A 94 -2.19 -2.59 -7.30
N GLU A 95 -3.23 -1.86 -7.71
CA GLU A 95 -4.44 -1.68 -6.91
C GLU A 95 -5.23 -3.00 -6.75
N GLU A 96 -5.32 -3.82 -7.80
CA GLU A 96 -5.97 -5.13 -7.75
C GLU A 96 -5.23 -6.11 -6.82
N VAL A 97 -3.90 -6.11 -6.87
CA VAL A 97 -3.09 -7.14 -6.23
C VAL A 97 -2.71 -6.78 -4.81
N LEU A 98 -2.37 -5.53 -4.50
CA LEU A 98 -1.83 -5.15 -3.19
C LEU A 98 -2.93 -4.60 -2.26
N PRO A 99 -2.92 -4.93 -0.96
CA PRO A 99 -3.95 -4.52 0.00
C PRO A 99 -3.98 -3.00 0.19
N LYS A 100 -5.18 -2.40 0.27
CA LYS A 100 -5.38 -0.94 0.46
C LYS A 100 -4.79 -0.46 1.79
N GLN A 101 -3.99 0.60 1.69
CA GLN A 101 -3.51 1.35 2.83
C GLN A 101 -4.67 2.01 3.53
N GLU A 102 -4.91 1.62 4.77
CA GLU A 102 -5.77 2.37 5.66
C GLU A 102 -5.13 3.74 5.86
N GLU A 103 -5.81 4.80 5.40
CA GLU A 103 -5.38 6.16 5.66
C GLU A 103 -5.41 6.38 7.17
N MET A 104 -4.23 6.48 7.79
CA MET A 104 -4.12 6.91 9.17
C MET A 104 -4.42 8.41 9.22
N TYR A 105 -5.56 8.78 9.80
CA TYR A 105 -5.84 10.18 10.13
C TYR A 105 -4.94 10.58 11.29
N GLU A 106 -3.95 11.42 11.03
CA GLU A 106 -3.32 12.22 12.07
C GLU A 106 -4.33 13.29 12.49
N ASP A 107 -5.11 13.02 13.54
CA ASP A 107 -5.73 14.11 14.28
C ASP A 107 -4.57 14.97 14.82
N GLU A 108 -4.52 16.26 14.45
CA GLU A 108 -3.76 17.26 15.20
C GLU A 108 -4.40 17.40 16.59
N ALA A 109 -4.21 16.40 17.45
CA ALA A 109 -4.58 16.46 18.85
C ALA A 109 -3.33 16.85 19.64
N ASP A 110 -3.36 18.08 20.14
CA ASP A 110 -2.50 18.61 21.19
C ASP A 110 -1.95 17.53 22.12
N ASP A 111 -0.63 17.56 22.31
CA ASP A 111 0.13 17.02 23.45
C ASP A 111 -0.69 16.23 24.49
N GLN A 112 -1.00 14.96 24.22
CA GLN A 112 -1.08 13.82 25.15
C GLN A 112 -1.80 12.60 24.53
N GLY A 113 -1.03 11.72 23.88
CA GLY A 113 -1.19 10.26 24.03
C GLY A 113 -2.50 9.56 23.57
N GLY A 114 -3.17 10.01 22.52
CA GLY A 114 -4.30 9.29 21.90
C GLY A 114 -3.86 8.49 20.65
N LEU A 115 -4.19 7.19 20.60
CA LEU A 115 -4.06 6.36 19.40
C LEU A 115 -5.11 6.74 18.34
N PRO A 116 -4.81 6.68 17.03
CA PRO A 116 -5.74 7.06 15.98
C PRO A 116 -6.97 6.12 15.93
N LEU A 117 -8.15 6.70 15.69
CA LEU A 117 -9.40 5.96 15.50
C LEU A 117 -9.60 5.61 14.02
N PRO A 118 -10.07 4.39 13.70
CA PRO A 118 -10.39 4.01 12.33
C PRO A 118 -11.66 4.74 11.84
N LEU A 119 -11.63 5.20 10.58
CA LEU A 119 -12.81 5.72 9.91
C LEU A 119 -13.71 4.57 9.49
N ASN A 120 -14.79 4.32 10.23
CA ASN A 120 -16.00 3.76 9.62
C ASN A 120 -17.22 4.51 10.16
N GLY A 121 -17.77 5.36 9.29
CA GLY A 121 -19.08 5.97 9.47
C GLY A 121 -20.16 4.94 9.19
N GLU A 122 -20.66 4.29 10.23
CA GLU A 122 -21.95 3.60 10.17
C GLU A 122 -23.06 4.63 10.40
N GLY A 123 -23.48 5.27 9.31
CA GLY A 123 -24.75 5.97 9.27
C GLY A 123 -25.89 4.95 9.27
N GLU A 124 -26.39 4.59 10.44
CA GLU A 124 -27.65 3.87 10.59
C GLU A 124 -28.80 4.71 10.04
N ASN A 125 -29.17 4.45 8.78
CA ASN A 125 -30.40 4.95 8.18
C ASN A 125 -31.59 4.20 8.79
N ALA A 126 -32.19 4.77 9.83
CA ALA A 126 -33.50 4.35 10.34
C ALA A 126 -34.59 4.72 9.30
N GLY A 127 -34.84 3.79 8.39
CA GLY A 127 -35.96 3.83 7.47
C GLY A 127 -37.30 3.68 8.20
N THR A 128 -38.11 4.73 8.09
CA THR A 128 -39.56 4.86 8.23
C THR A 128 -40.37 3.55 8.29
N ALA A 129 -41.02 3.31 9.44
CA ALA A 129 -42.21 2.46 9.52
C ALA A 129 -43.45 3.36 9.39
N MET A 130 -44.18 3.21 8.29
CA MET A 130 -45.50 3.81 8.08
C MET A 130 -46.46 2.63 7.89
N ASP A 131 -46.90 2.05 9.00
CA ASP A 131 -48.01 1.10 9.00
C ASP A 131 -49.31 1.91 8.88
N ALA A 132 -49.97 1.74 7.74
CA ALA A 132 -51.37 2.09 7.57
C ALA A 132 -52.18 1.01 8.30
N ASP A 133 -52.82 1.38 9.40
CA ASP A 133 -53.85 0.54 10.02
C ASP A 133 -55.24 1.07 9.67
N ASP A 134 -56.08 0.09 9.41
CA ASP A 134 -57.41 0.09 8.81
C ASP A 134 -58.43 0.16 9.94
N THR A 135 -59.17 1.27 10.11
CA THR A 135 -60.54 1.28 10.66
C THR A 135 -61.29 2.58 10.38
#